data_AF-A0AAU2HWV9-F1
#
_entry.id   AF-A0AAU2HWV9-F1
#
_cell.length_a   1.000
_cell.length_b   1.000
_cell.length_c   1.000
_cell.angle_alpha   90.00
_cell.angle_beta   90.00
_cell.angle_gamma   90.00
#
_symmetry.space_group_name_H-M   'P 1'
#
loop_
_entity.id
_entity.type
_entity.pdbx_description
1 polymer ?
#
loop_
_entity_poly.entity_id
_entity_poly.type
_entity_poly.pdbx_seq_one_letter_code
_entity_poly.pdbx_strand_id
1 'polypeptide(L)'
;MTRGKKRKAAVRETQRATGLRYTKAARVTAGPTGGRIGQSFTLQELLGECASLPPATVDWGWGPEYEDIQGPDVFQSRLLGAAIPFGTVLALAGELAREGRDTSLQIELLSPLEAAVVSSNPRRFQLLISQDGVSELCRKPSCGRSPEDSLILWCADHLAECAPDTLTETAREWGYAQCELAGSDPAGREGTKEAAVLIRAAVAQGAYKKVVSVLLDACFEPDDMIDEMFWDPMDAMAMRQAIDREQLRLERIAEVEYRRIQEAAKVCMACGKAFRYGVDLDVPARYCTSGCVPLPPAKSNPEPEPGPWSVADPTDEQLG
;
A
#
# COMPACT_ATOMS: atom_id res chain seq x y z
N MET A 1 -43.64 -21.08 -12.59
CA MET A 1 -42.95 -19.81 -12.22
C MET A 1 -41.54 -20.15 -11.75
N THR A 2 -40.50 -19.69 -12.44
CA THR A 2 -39.10 -20.04 -12.12
C THR A 2 -38.62 -19.32 -10.85
N ARG A 3 -37.66 -19.91 -10.14
CA ARG A 3 -37.07 -19.37 -8.90
C ARG A 3 -36.54 -17.94 -9.09
N GLY A 4 -36.00 -17.64 -10.28
CA GLY A 4 -35.56 -16.29 -10.68
C GLY A 4 -36.69 -15.25 -10.78
N LYS A 5 -37.88 -15.63 -11.29
CA LYS A 5 -39.05 -14.72 -11.36
C LYS A 5 -39.53 -14.32 -9.96
N LYS A 6 -39.51 -15.24 -9.00
CA LYS A 6 -39.87 -14.96 -7.60
C LYS A 6 -38.87 -14.02 -6.93
N ARG A 7 -37.57 -14.21 -7.16
CA ARG A 7 -36.50 -13.34 -6.62
C ARG A 7 -36.58 -11.91 -7.19
N LYS A 8 -36.78 -11.75 -8.50
CA LYS A 8 -36.97 -10.42 -9.12
C LYS A 8 -38.19 -9.68 -8.58
N ALA A 9 -39.30 -10.39 -8.32
CA ALA A 9 -40.49 -9.80 -7.72
C ALA A 9 -40.19 -9.25 -6.31
N ALA A 10 -39.51 -10.04 -5.46
CA ALA A 10 -39.15 -9.65 -4.10
C ALA A 10 -38.17 -8.46 -4.05
N VAL A 11 -37.18 -8.41 -4.97
CA VAL A 11 -36.25 -7.27 -5.06
C VAL A 11 -36.97 -6.01 -5.53
N ARG A 12 -37.85 -6.12 -6.54
CA ARG A 12 -38.67 -4.98 -7.03
C ARG A 12 -39.65 -4.48 -5.98
N GLU A 13 -40.19 -5.39 -5.16
CA GLU A 13 -41.04 -5.04 -4.02
C GLU A 13 -40.24 -4.27 -2.96
N THR A 14 -39.04 -4.73 -2.62
CA THR A 14 -38.12 -4.04 -1.71
C THR A 14 -37.69 -2.67 -2.26
N GLN A 15 -37.42 -2.57 -3.56
CA GLN A 15 -37.13 -1.30 -4.24
C GLN A 15 -38.30 -0.32 -4.15
N ARG A 16 -39.54 -0.79 -4.41
CA ARG A 16 -40.75 0.03 -4.29
C ARG A 16 -41.00 0.49 -2.86
N ALA A 17 -40.75 -0.39 -1.88
CA ALA A 17 -40.97 -0.10 -0.46
C ALA A 17 -39.94 0.88 0.12
N THR A 18 -38.69 0.87 -0.37
CA THR A 18 -37.58 1.62 0.24
C THR A 18 -37.07 2.79 -0.59
N GLY A 19 -37.48 2.89 -1.87
CA GLY A 19 -36.94 3.88 -2.81
C GLY A 19 -35.47 3.66 -3.19
N LEU A 20 -34.86 2.56 -2.74
CA LEU A 20 -33.46 2.24 -3.04
C LEU A 20 -33.27 1.87 -4.51
N ARG A 21 -32.09 2.15 -5.08
CA ARG A 21 -31.70 1.59 -6.38
C ARG A 21 -31.80 0.06 -6.34
N TYR A 22 -32.20 -0.56 -7.45
CA TYR A 22 -32.46 -2.01 -7.54
C TYR A 22 -31.32 -2.86 -6.96
N THR A 23 -30.06 -2.49 -7.21
CA THR A 23 -28.87 -3.18 -6.68
C THR A 23 -28.78 -3.11 -5.14
N LYS A 24 -29.14 -1.97 -4.52
CA LYS A 24 -29.23 -1.85 -3.06
C LYS A 24 -30.42 -2.63 -2.50
N ALA A 25 -31.56 -2.62 -3.17
CA ALA A 25 -32.70 -3.47 -2.80
C ALA A 25 -32.36 -4.96 -2.92
N ALA A 26 -31.61 -5.36 -3.95
CA ALA A 26 -31.16 -6.73 -4.16
C ALA A 26 -30.25 -7.22 -3.03
N ARG A 27 -29.36 -6.34 -2.51
CA ARG A 27 -28.52 -6.63 -1.33
C ARG A 27 -29.34 -6.88 -0.07
N VAL A 28 -30.34 -6.03 0.20
CA VAL A 28 -31.23 -6.20 1.36
C VAL A 28 -32.01 -7.51 1.28
N THR A 29 -32.43 -7.89 0.06
CA THR A 29 -33.24 -9.10 -0.15
C THR A 29 -32.41 -10.39 -0.16
N ALA A 30 -31.10 -10.32 -0.43
CA ALA A 30 -30.23 -11.50 -0.52
C ALA A 30 -29.88 -12.10 0.85
N GLY A 31 -29.95 -11.33 1.94
CA GLY A 31 -29.52 -11.76 3.27
C GLY A 31 -28.00 -12.05 3.36
N PRO A 32 -27.43 -12.18 4.56
CA PRO A 32 -26.02 -12.51 4.73
C PRO A 32 -25.81 -14.00 4.45
N THR A 33 -25.28 -14.35 3.28
CA THR A 33 -24.89 -15.72 2.93
C THR A 33 -23.38 -15.84 2.85
N GLY A 34 -22.74 -16.35 3.89
CA GLY A 34 -21.28 -16.62 3.93
C GLY A 34 -20.42 -15.35 3.95
N GLY A 35 -19.12 -15.48 4.26
CA GLY A 35 -18.17 -14.37 4.36
C GLY A 35 -18.43 -13.40 5.52
N ARG A 36 -17.73 -13.56 6.65
CA ARG A 36 -17.77 -12.57 7.74
C ARG A 36 -16.57 -11.64 7.65
N ILE A 37 -16.78 -10.33 7.86
CA ILE A 37 -15.68 -9.39 8.05
C ILE A 37 -14.78 -9.93 9.17
N GLY A 38 -13.47 -9.96 8.92
CA GLY A 38 -12.47 -10.52 9.80
C GLY A 38 -12.22 -12.02 9.63
N GLN A 39 -13.02 -12.73 8.84
CA GLN A 39 -12.78 -14.13 8.50
C GLN A 39 -11.49 -14.27 7.68
N SER A 40 -10.69 -15.27 8.03
CA SER A 40 -9.47 -15.65 7.31
C SER A 40 -9.65 -16.95 6.55
N PHE A 41 -8.96 -17.07 5.43
CA PHE A 41 -8.85 -18.27 4.59
C PHE A 41 -7.53 -18.21 3.82
N THR A 42 -7.11 -19.28 3.15
CA THR A 42 -5.89 -19.27 2.33
C THR A 42 -6.18 -19.01 0.85
N LEU A 43 -5.18 -18.50 0.12
CA LEU A 43 -5.28 -18.37 -1.34
C LEU A 43 -5.60 -19.72 -2.00
N GLN A 44 -5.06 -20.83 -1.49
CA GLN A 44 -5.37 -22.17 -1.96
C GLN A 44 -6.85 -22.54 -1.81
N GLU A 45 -7.47 -22.21 -0.67
CA GLU A 45 -8.90 -22.47 -0.45
C GLU A 45 -9.76 -21.70 -1.46
N LEU A 46 -9.42 -20.43 -1.73
CA LEU A 46 -10.13 -19.61 -2.71
C LEU A 46 -9.92 -20.11 -4.15
N LEU A 47 -8.70 -20.51 -4.50
CA LEU A 47 -8.40 -21.15 -5.78
C LEU A 47 -9.14 -22.49 -5.92
N GLY A 48 -9.28 -23.23 -4.83
CA GLY A 48 -10.05 -24.47 -4.78
C GLY A 48 -11.52 -24.24 -5.10
N GLU A 49 -12.16 -23.22 -4.51
CA GLU A 49 -13.52 -22.83 -4.87
C GLU A 49 -13.61 -22.40 -6.34
N CYS A 50 -12.67 -21.56 -6.80
CA CYS A 50 -12.61 -21.06 -8.17
C CYS A 50 -12.46 -22.18 -9.22
N ALA A 51 -11.74 -23.25 -8.90
CA ALA A 51 -11.52 -24.37 -9.83
C ALA A 51 -12.64 -25.42 -9.80
N SER A 52 -13.38 -25.54 -8.69
CA SER A 52 -14.31 -26.65 -8.47
C SER A 52 -15.79 -26.28 -8.52
N LEU A 53 -16.13 -25.00 -8.28
CA LEU A 53 -17.52 -24.56 -8.27
C LEU A 53 -18.01 -24.23 -9.68
N PRO A 54 -19.26 -24.58 -10.03
CA PRO A 54 -19.82 -24.28 -11.34
C PRO A 54 -20.09 -22.77 -11.48
N PRO A 55 -20.13 -22.26 -12.72
CA PRO A 55 -20.57 -20.90 -12.99
C PRO A 55 -21.95 -20.60 -12.39
N ALA A 56 -22.08 -19.43 -11.78
CA ALA A 56 -23.30 -18.94 -11.16
C ALA A 56 -23.89 -17.79 -11.99
N THR A 57 -25.21 -17.69 -12.00
CA THR A 57 -25.91 -16.58 -12.67
C THR A 57 -26.21 -15.46 -11.67
N VAL A 58 -25.70 -14.27 -11.95
CA VAL A 58 -25.96 -13.06 -11.17
C VAL A 58 -26.79 -12.07 -11.99
N ASP A 59 -27.80 -11.50 -11.35
CA ASP A 59 -28.53 -10.35 -11.89
C ASP A 59 -27.78 -9.08 -11.52
N TRP A 60 -26.96 -8.58 -12.45
CA TRP A 60 -26.15 -7.38 -12.27
C TRP A 60 -26.98 -6.09 -12.17
N GLY A 61 -28.29 -6.16 -12.43
CA GLY A 61 -29.18 -5.01 -12.33
C GLY A 61 -28.96 -3.97 -13.42
N TRP A 62 -28.31 -4.36 -14.52
CA TRP A 62 -28.15 -3.53 -15.70
C TRP A 62 -29.51 -3.31 -16.37
N GLY A 63 -29.72 -2.09 -16.87
CA GLY A 63 -30.97 -1.70 -17.54
C GLY A 63 -31.18 -2.44 -18.87
N PRO A 64 -32.37 -2.29 -19.48
CA PRO A 64 -32.68 -2.91 -20.78
C PRO A 64 -31.68 -2.50 -21.88
N GLU A 65 -31.15 -1.28 -21.77
CA GLU A 65 -30.14 -0.70 -22.66
C GLU A 65 -28.76 -1.36 -22.58
N TYR A 66 -28.57 -2.29 -21.65
CA TYR A 66 -27.34 -3.04 -21.42
C TYR A 66 -27.59 -4.57 -21.40
N GLU A 67 -28.73 -5.04 -21.93
CA GLU A 67 -29.05 -6.48 -22.00
C GLU A 67 -28.03 -7.29 -22.83
N ASP A 68 -27.33 -6.63 -23.75
CA ASP A 68 -26.28 -7.25 -24.58
C ASP A 68 -24.89 -7.22 -23.92
N ILE A 69 -24.71 -6.49 -22.82
CA ILE A 69 -23.45 -6.56 -22.06
C ILE A 69 -23.52 -7.82 -21.20
N GLN A 70 -22.69 -8.80 -21.55
CA GLN A 70 -22.50 -9.98 -20.73
C GLN A 70 -21.66 -9.61 -19.51
N GLY A 71 -22.21 -9.82 -18.31
CA GLY A 71 -21.44 -9.67 -17.07
C GLY A 71 -20.36 -10.73 -16.94
N PRO A 72 -19.40 -10.55 -16.02
CA PRO A 72 -18.32 -11.51 -15.88
C PRO A 72 -18.84 -12.87 -15.43
N ASP A 73 -18.14 -13.93 -15.86
CA ASP A 73 -18.41 -15.28 -15.37
C ASP A 73 -17.98 -15.36 -13.91
N VAL A 74 -18.90 -15.78 -13.05
CA VAL A 74 -18.73 -15.80 -11.59
C VAL A 74 -19.03 -17.17 -11.02
N PHE A 75 -18.54 -17.45 -9.82
CA PHE A 75 -18.99 -18.55 -8.98
C PHE A 75 -19.44 -18.04 -7.61
N GLN A 76 -20.28 -18.81 -6.92
CA GLN A 76 -20.73 -18.44 -5.57
C GLN A 76 -19.70 -18.89 -4.53
N SER A 77 -18.79 -18.00 -4.15
CA SER A 77 -17.79 -18.26 -3.11
C SER A 77 -18.45 -18.37 -1.74
N ARG A 78 -18.14 -19.42 -0.98
CA ARG A 78 -18.59 -19.57 0.41
C ARG A 78 -17.64 -18.84 1.36
N LEU A 79 -16.36 -18.79 1.00
CA LEU A 79 -15.32 -18.05 1.73
C LEU A 79 -15.64 -16.56 1.75
N LEU A 80 -15.88 -15.96 0.58
CA LEU A 80 -16.15 -14.53 0.44
C LEU A 80 -17.62 -14.16 0.64
N GLY A 81 -18.54 -15.14 0.60
CA GLY A 81 -19.96 -14.86 0.80
C GLY A 81 -20.64 -14.10 -0.34
N ALA A 82 -20.01 -14.05 -1.51
CA ALA A 82 -20.47 -13.31 -2.66
C ALA A 82 -20.22 -14.10 -3.94
N ALA A 83 -20.88 -13.68 -5.02
CA ALA A 83 -20.53 -14.13 -6.35
C ALA A 83 -19.26 -13.39 -6.79
N ILE A 84 -18.21 -14.14 -7.10
CA ILE A 84 -16.88 -13.58 -7.40
C ILE A 84 -16.49 -14.02 -8.81
N PRO A 85 -15.95 -13.12 -9.65
CA PRO A 85 -15.47 -13.49 -10.97
C PRO A 85 -14.28 -14.45 -10.93
N PHE A 86 -14.23 -15.38 -11.89
CA PHE A 86 -13.08 -16.29 -12.01
C PHE A 86 -11.79 -15.52 -12.30
N GLY A 87 -11.82 -14.55 -13.23
CA GLY A 87 -10.66 -13.74 -13.59
C GLY A 87 -10.10 -12.95 -12.42
N THR A 88 -10.95 -12.42 -11.54
CA THR A 88 -10.57 -11.70 -10.33
C THR A 88 -9.78 -12.57 -9.36
N VAL A 89 -10.18 -13.83 -9.17
CA VAL A 89 -9.43 -14.77 -8.31
C VAL A 89 -8.08 -15.11 -8.93
N LEU A 90 -8.04 -15.31 -10.25
CA LEU A 90 -6.79 -15.59 -10.96
C LEU A 90 -5.83 -14.40 -10.96
N ALA A 91 -6.35 -13.18 -11.11
CA ALA A 91 -5.58 -11.95 -11.01
C ALA A 91 -5.00 -11.78 -9.61
N LEU A 92 -5.79 -12.03 -8.55
CA LEU A 92 -5.30 -12.02 -7.18
C LEU A 92 -4.19 -13.06 -6.97
N ALA A 93 -4.33 -14.25 -7.55
CA ALA A 93 -3.30 -15.28 -7.47
C ALA A 93 -2.02 -14.89 -8.21
N GLY A 94 -2.14 -14.13 -9.31
CA GLY A 94 -1.01 -13.53 -10.01
C GLY A 94 -0.28 -12.50 -9.15
N GLU A 95 -1.03 -11.60 -8.50
CA GLU A 95 -0.48 -10.61 -7.57
C GLU A 95 0.25 -11.25 -6.39
N LEU A 96 -0.25 -12.40 -5.91
CA LEU A 96 0.29 -13.12 -4.76
C LEU A 96 1.20 -14.30 -5.14
N ALA A 97 1.69 -14.34 -6.38
CA ALA A 97 2.45 -15.48 -6.88
C ALA A 97 3.76 -15.72 -6.11
N ARG A 98 4.36 -14.67 -5.53
CA ARG A 98 5.62 -14.76 -4.77
C ARG A 98 5.39 -15.23 -3.33
N GLU A 99 4.24 -14.88 -2.75
CA GLU A 99 3.84 -15.23 -1.38
C GLU A 99 3.38 -16.69 -1.28
N GLY A 100 2.88 -17.25 -2.38
CA GLY A 100 2.54 -18.66 -2.51
C GLY A 100 1.06 -18.97 -2.22
N ARG A 101 0.71 -20.26 -2.29
CA ARG A 101 -0.70 -20.69 -2.18
C ARG A 101 -1.22 -20.72 -0.74
N ASP A 102 -0.31 -20.84 0.24
CA ASP A 102 -0.65 -20.90 1.66
C ASP A 102 -0.85 -19.51 2.28
N THR A 103 -0.73 -18.45 1.48
CA THR A 103 -0.93 -17.07 1.91
C THR A 103 -2.30 -16.87 2.54
N SER A 104 -2.31 -16.36 3.77
CA SER A 104 -3.54 -16.07 4.51
C SER A 104 -4.15 -14.76 4.01
N LEU A 105 -5.43 -14.83 3.67
CA LEU A 105 -6.28 -13.73 3.24
C LEU A 105 -7.33 -13.46 4.31
N GLN A 106 -7.52 -12.19 4.67
CA GLN A 106 -8.56 -11.76 5.60
C GLN A 106 -9.55 -10.81 4.92
N ILE A 107 -10.85 -11.01 5.14
CA ILE A 107 -11.91 -10.14 4.59
C ILE A 107 -11.99 -8.85 5.41
N GLU A 108 -11.69 -7.71 4.82
CA GLU A 108 -11.85 -6.40 5.46
C GLU A 108 -13.20 -5.77 5.15
N LEU A 109 -13.66 -5.90 3.91
CA LEU A 109 -14.89 -5.28 3.44
C LEU A 109 -15.55 -6.14 2.38
N LEU A 110 -16.89 -6.18 2.40
CA LEU A 110 -17.67 -6.92 1.42
C LEU A 110 -18.87 -6.09 0.96
N SER A 111 -18.90 -5.79 -0.34
CA SER A 111 -20.05 -5.25 -1.06
C SER A 111 -20.46 -6.28 -2.13
N PRO A 112 -21.48 -7.12 -1.88
CA PRO A 112 -21.77 -8.36 -2.65
C PRO A 112 -22.01 -8.25 -4.16
N LEU A 113 -21.94 -7.06 -4.75
CA LEU A 113 -22.14 -6.80 -6.18
C LEU A 113 -21.16 -5.76 -6.75
N GLU A 114 -20.27 -5.19 -5.93
CA GLU A 114 -19.34 -4.13 -6.36
C GLU A 114 -17.91 -4.56 -6.13
N ALA A 115 -17.56 -4.87 -4.87
CA ALA A 115 -16.19 -5.19 -4.51
C ALA A 115 -16.11 -5.96 -3.20
N ALA A 116 -15.03 -6.73 -3.05
CA ALA A 116 -14.55 -7.20 -1.76
C ALA A 116 -13.14 -6.64 -1.52
N VAL A 117 -12.79 -6.38 -0.26
CA VAL A 117 -11.41 -6.04 0.10
C VAL A 117 -10.86 -7.17 0.94
N VAL A 118 -9.73 -7.71 0.51
CA VAL A 118 -8.99 -8.75 1.23
C VAL A 118 -7.60 -8.24 1.57
N SER A 119 -7.06 -8.63 2.71
CA SER A 119 -5.69 -8.33 3.10
C SER A 119 -4.86 -9.58 3.23
N SER A 120 -3.61 -9.47 2.78
CA SER A 120 -2.55 -10.47 2.84
C SER A 120 -1.33 -9.81 3.46
N ASN A 121 -1.18 -9.89 4.78
CA ASN A 121 -0.24 -9.09 5.57
C ASN A 121 1.12 -8.86 4.85
N PRO A 122 1.52 -7.61 4.53
CA PRO A 122 0.84 -6.32 4.79
C PRO A 122 0.00 -5.78 3.62
N ARG A 123 -0.09 -6.48 2.48
CA ARG A 123 -0.75 -6.04 1.25
C ARG A 123 -2.28 -6.08 1.37
N ARG A 124 -2.97 -5.22 0.62
CA ARG A 124 -4.43 -5.09 0.63
C ARG A 124 -4.91 -5.04 -0.82
N PHE A 125 -5.97 -5.76 -1.15
CA PHE A 125 -6.48 -5.87 -2.51
C PHE A 125 -7.97 -5.63 -2.55
N GLN A 126 -8.40 -4.80 -3.51
CA GLN A 126 -9.78 -4.69 -3.90
C GLN A 126 -10.06 -5.66 -5.05
N LEU A 127 -10.97 -6.60 -4.79
CA LEU A 127 -11.53 -7.51 -5.77
C LEU A 127 -12.73 -6.80 -6.42
N LEU A 128 -12.61 -6.37 -7.67
CA LEU A 128 -13.62 -5.62 -8.40
C LEU A 128 -14.63 -6.59 -9.04
N ILE A 129 -15.64 -6.97 -8.27
CA ILE A 129 -16.64 -7.98 -8.63
C ILE A 129 -17.37 -7.63 -9.93
N SER A 130 -17.68 -6.35 -10.16
CA SER A 130 -18.41 -5.92 -11.36
C SER A 130 -17.54 -5.73 -12.60
N GLN A 131 -16.21 -5.78 -12.47
CA GLN A 131 -15.26 -5.45 -13.56
C GLN A 131 -14.27 -6.57 -13.86
N ASP A 132 -14.36 -7.70 -13.16
CA ASP A 132 -13.44 -8.82 -13.29
C ASP A 132 -11.95 -8.41 -13.14
N GLY A 133 -11.63 -7.72 -12.06
CA GLY A 133 -10.29 -7.17 -11.85
C GLY A 133 -9.86 -7.13 -10.40
N VAL A 134 -8.56 -6.95 -10.20
CA VAL A 134 -7.95 -6.75 -8.89
C VAL A 134 -7.16 -5.44 -8.92
N SER A 135 -7.20 -4.70 -7.82
CA SER A 135 -6.36 -3.53 -7.63
C SER A 135 -5.75 -3.56 -6.24
N GLU A 136 -4.44 -3.37 -6.15
CA GLU A 136 -3.79 -3.19 -4.87
C GLU A 136 -4.21 -1.85 -4.24
N LEU A 137 -4.40 -1.87 -2.93
CA LEU A 137 -4.75 -0.73 -2.11
C LEU A 137 -3.57 -0.37 -1.20
N CYS A 138 -3.55 0.89 -0.79
CA CYS A 138 -2.66 1.37 0.25
C CYS A 138 -2.69 0.45 1.47
N ARG A 139 -1.52 0.10 2.00
CA ARG A 139 -1.35 -0.79 3.17
C ARG A 139 -2.04 -0.30 4.45
N LYS A 140 -2.37 0.99 4.58
CA LYS A 140 -3.11 1.50 5.74
C LYS A 140 -4.49 0.83 5.82
N PRO A 141 -4.84 0.16 6.93
CA PRO A 141 -6.16 -0.43 7.10
C PRO A 141 -7.30 0.57 6.83
N SER A 142 -8.35 0.09 6.19
CA SER A 142 -9.53 0.89 5.79
C SER A 142 -9.28 2.01 4.78
N CYS A 143 -8.04 2.21 4.29
CA CYS A 143 -7.79 3.12 3.18
C CYS A 143 -8.33 2.52 1.87
N GLY A 144 -9.09 3.30 1.10
CA GLY A 144 -9.61 2.89 -0.21
C GLY A 144 -8.81 3.42 -1.40
N ARG A 145 -7.64 4.02 -1.16
CA ARG A 145 -6.79 4.61 -2.22
C ARG A 145 -5.76 3.60 -2.70
N SER A 146 -5.40 3.70 -3.98
CA SER A 146 -4.28 2.96 -4.56
C SER A 146 -2.94 3.41 -3.97
N PRO A 147 -1.93 2.52 -3.93
CA PRO A 147 -0.54 2.92 -3.70
C PRO A 147 -0.06 3.86 -4.81
N GLU A 148 1.00 4.62 -4.55
CA GLU A 148 1.59 5.54 -5.54
C GLU A 148 2.30 4.77 -6.67
N ASP A 149 2.90 3.64 -6.32
CA ASP A 149 3.61 2.75 -7.25
C ASP A 149 3.61 1.32 -6.71
N SER A 150 3.95 0.35 -7.57
CA SER A 150 4.14 -1.06 -7.19
C SER A 150 5.14 -1.29 -6.04
N LEU A 151 6.14 -0.41 -5.88
CA LEU A 151 7.11 -0.47 -4.78
C LEU A 151 6.80 0.54 -3.67
N ILE A 152 5.99 1.57 -3.95
CA ILE A 152 5.54 2.55 -2.95
C ILE A 152 4.14 2.17 -2.47
N LEU A 153 4.13 1.26 -1.49
CA LEU A 153 2.94 0.49 -1.10
C LEU A 153 1.92 1.27 -0.24
N TRP A 154 2.09 2.59 -0.15
CA TRP A 154 1.18 3.52 0.52
C TRP A 154 0.77 4.62 -0.46
N CYS A 155 -0.45 5.15 -0.31
CA CYS A 155 -0.81 6.39 -0.99
C CYS A 155 -0.07 7.57 -0.37
N ALA A 156 0.08 8.69 -1.09
CA ALA A 156 0.83 9.86 -0.64
C ALA A 156 0.50 10.33 0.79
N ASP A 157 -0.79 10.36 1.16
CA ASP A 157 -1.23 10.79 2.50
C ASP A 157 -0.67 9.90 3.61
N HIS A 158 -0.75 8.57 3.45
CA HIS A 158 -0.27 7.63 4.46
C HIS A 158 1.22 7.38 4.37
N LEU A 159 1.83 7.56 3.20
CA LEU A 159 3.28 7.55 3.06
C LEU A 159 3.90 8.66 3.92
N ALA A 160 3.29 9.86 3.94
CA ALA A 160 3.71 10.96 4.80
C ALA A 160 3.53 10.70 6.31
N GLU A 161 2.82 9.63 6.72
CA GLU A 161 2.69 9.15 8.10
C GLU A 161 3.68 8.02 8.45
N CYS A 162 4.36 7.45 7.47
CA CYS A 162 5.27 6.32 7.68
C CYS A 162 6.49 6.73 8.51
N ALA A 163 7.03 5.78 9.27
CA ALA A 163 8.25 6.00 10.03
C ALA A 163 9.45 6.29 9.08
N PRO A 164 10.45 7.08 9.53
CA PRO A 164 11.66 7.35 8.74
C PRO A 164 12.36 6.10 8.19
N ASP A 165 12.41 5.02 8.98
CA ASP A 165 13.04 3.77 8.54
C ASP A 165 12.24 3.09 7.42
N THR A 166 10.91 3.11 7.49
CA THR A 166 10.04 2.61 6.40
C THR A 166 10.24 3.42 5.13
N LEU A 167 10.33 4.75 5.24
CA LEU A 167 10.57 5.63 4.09
C LEU A 167 11.95 5.40 3.47
N THR A 168 12.96 5.16 4.30
CA THR A 168 14.33 4.87 3.84
C THR A 168 14.39 3.56 3.08
N GLU A 169 13.78 2.50 3.62
CA GLU A 169 13.74 1.19 2.95
C GLU A 169 12.95 1.27 1.63
N THR A 170 11.79 1.93 1.63
CA THR A 170 10.98 2.12 0.41
C THR A 170 11.77 2.88 -0.66
N ALA A 171 12.50 3.93 -0.27
CA ALA A 171 13.33 4.70 -1.19
C ALA A 171 14.49 3.88 -1.77
N ARG A 172 15.10 3.02 -0.96
CA ARG A 172 16.13 2.08 -1.40
C ARG A 172 15.60 1.06 -2.41
N GLU A 173 14.52 0.36 -2.06
CA GLU A 173 13.91 -0.67 -2.92
C GLU A 173 13.46 -0.08 -4.25
N TRP A 174 12.77 1.07 -4.22
CA TRP A 174 12.37 1.79 -5.43
C TRP A 174 13.59 2.27 -6.23
N GLY A 175 14.62 2.79 -5.56
CA GLY A 175 15.82 3.30 -6.23
C GLY A 175 16.57 2.23 -7.02
N TYR A 176 16.77 1.06 -6.42
CA TYR A 176 17.40 -0.07 -7.12
C TYR A 176 16.57 -0.54 -8.33
N ALA A 177 15.25 -0.65 -8.18
CA ALA A 177 14.39 -1.01 -9.30
C ALA A 177 14.44 0.03 -10.44
N GLN A 178 14.50 1.33 -10.10
CA GLN A 178 14.64 2.38 -11.09
C GLN A 178 16.00 2.32 -11.81
N CYS A 179 17.08 2.03 -11.07
CA CYS A 179 18.41 1.80 -11.63
C CYS A 179 18.41 0.64 -12.64
N GLU A 180 17.80 -0.49 -12.27
CA GLU A 180 17.65 -1.66 -13.14
C GLU A 180 16.81 -1.36 -14.39
N LEU A 181 15.70 -0.64 -14.24
CA LEU A 181 14.80 -0.27 -15.34
C LEU A 181 15.43 0.70 -16.33
N ALA A 182 16.15 1.71 -15.84
CA ALA A 182 16.83 2.70 -16.69
C ALA A 182 18.11 2.14 -17.35
N GLY A 183 18.65 1.04 -16.85
CA GLY A 183 19.89 0.46 -17.35
C GLY A 183 21.05 1.45 -17.23
N SER A 184 21.86 1.58 -18.27
CA SER A 184 23.03 2.47 -18.27
C SER A 184 22.72 3.95 -18.52
N ASP A 185 21.46 4.34 -18.77
CA ASP A 185 21.10 5.73 -19.07
C ASP A 185 20.88 6.54 -17.78
N PRO A 186 21.75 7.52 -17.45
CA PRO A 186 21.58 8.34 -16.26
C PRO A 186 20.35 9.25 -16.34
N ALA A 187 19.97 9.71 -17.54
CA ALA A 187 18.85 10.62 -17.72
C ALA A 187 17.49 9.94 -17.44
N GLY A 188 17.41 8.62 -17.66
CA GLY A 188 16.24 7.81 -17.32
C GLY A 188 16.01 7.62 -15.82
N ARG A 189 16.96 8.01 -14.96
CA ARG A 189 16.90 7.85 -13.50
C ARG A 189 16.43 9.13 -12.78
N GLU A 190 16.44 10.28 -13.46
CA GLU A 190 16.11 11.59 -12.89
C GLU A 190 14.61 11.92 -12.99
N GLY A 191 14.15 12.91 -12.22
CA GLY A 191 12.91 13.63 -12.56
C GLY A 191 11.59 12.90 -12.26
N THR A 192 11.62 11.71 -11.67
CA THR A 192 10.42 10.89 -11.48
C THR A 192 9.45 11.49 -10.46
N LYS A 193 8.18 11.08 -10.55
CA LYS A 193 7.11 11.53 -9.63
C LYS A 193 7.21 10.80 -8.29
N GLU A 194 7.62 9.54 -8.35
CA GLU A 194 7.78 8.61 -7.24
C GLU A 194 8.87 9.10 -6.28
N ALA A 195 10.03 9.51 -6.81
CA ALA A 195 11.08 10.17 -6.04
C ALA A 195 10.57 11.45 -5.37
N ALA A 196 9.78 12.26 -6.09
CA ALA A 196 9.20 13.49 -5.54
C ALA A 196 8.23 13.19 -4.39
N VAL A 197 7.43 12.12 -4.48
CA VAL A 197 6.49 11.72 -3.41
C VAL A 197 7.23 11.19 -2.18
N LEU A 198 8.29 10.40 -2.36
CA LEU A 198 9.15 9.93 -1.27
C LEU A 198 9.80 11.10 -0.52
N ILE A 199 10.33 12.10 -1.25
CA ILE A 199 10.93 13.29 -0.64
C ILE A 199 9.89 14.11 0.13
N ARG A 200 8.67 14.29 -0.41
CA ARG A 200 7.61 14.99 0.33
C ARG A 200 7.23 14.28 1.62
N ALA A 201 7.14 12.94 1.59
CA ALA A 201 6.88 12.14 2.78
C ALA A 201 8.04 12.25 3.81
N ALA A 202 9.28 12.22 3.34
CA ALA A 202 10.47 12.37 4.19
C ALA A 202 10.50 13.73 4.89
N VAL A 203 10.13 14.81 4.19
CA VAL A 203 10.02 16.16 4.78
C VAL A 203 8.97 16.22 5.87
N ALA A 204 7.82 15.56 5.68
CA ALA A 204 6.78 15.49 6.70
C ALA A 204 7.27 14.83 8.00
N GLN A 205 8.27 13.95 7.90
CA GLN A 205 8.86 13.18 9.00
C GLN A 205 10.22 13.72 9.49
N GLY A 206 10.76 14.79 8.89
CA GLY A 206 12.11 15.28 9.21
C GLY A 206 13.23 14.30 8.83
N ALA A 207 12.97 13.42 7.87
CA ALA A 207 13.87 12.35 7.44
C ALA A 207 14.54 12.64 6.09
N TYR A 208 14.46 13.88 5.59
CA TYR A 208 14.87 14.25 4.24
C TYR A 208 16.28 13.81 3.90
N LYS A 209 17.29 14.20 4.70
CA LYS A 209 18.70 13.89 4.42
C LYS A 209 18.99 12.40 4.33
N LYS A 210 18.39 11.61 5.23
CA LYS A 210 18.53 10.15 5.23
C LYS A 210 17.90 9.53 3.98
N VAL A 211 16.69 9.95 3.63
CA VAL A 211 15.96 9.40 2.48
C VAL A 211 16.59 9.83 1.16
N VAL A 212 16.99 11.10 1.00
CA VAL A 212 17.58 11.58 -0.26
C VAL A 212 18.93 10.93 -0.54
N SER A 213 19.78 10.75 0.48
CA SER A 213 21.06 10.04 0.33
C SER A 213 20.81 8.62 -0.16
N VAL A 214 19.98 7.85 0.55
CA VAL A 214 19.70 6.46 0.20
C VAL A 214 19.03 6.33 -1.18
N LEU A 215 18.14 7.26 -1.52
CA LEU A 215 17.50 7.29 -2.82
C LEU A 215 18.51 7.52 -3.95
N LEU A 216 19.40 8.51 -3.80
CA LEU A 216 20.44 8.80 -4.79
C LEU A 216 21.44 7.64 -4.90
N ASP A 217 21.90 7.09 -3.78
CA ASP A 217 22.83 5.94 -3.74
C ASP A 217 22.23 4.66 -4.37
N ALA A 218 20.91 4.51 -4.32
CA ALA A 218 20.22 3.35 -4.91
C ALA A 218 19.85 3.57 -6.39
N CYS A 219 19.47 4.80 -6.78
CA CYS A 219 19.14 5.14 -8.17
C CYS A 219 20.39 5.29 -9.04
N PHE A 220 21.47 5.82 -8.49
CA PHE A 220 22.70 6.16 -9.21
C PHE A 220 23.88 5.32 -8.70
N GLU A 221 24.98 5.37 -9.43
CA GLU A 221 26.21 4.76 -8.94
C GLU A 221 26.79 5.62 -7.79
N PRO A 222 27.23 5.04 -6.67
CA PRO A 222 27.91 5.77 -5.62
C PRO A 222 29.11 6.56 -6.17
N ASP A 223 29.34 7.79 -5.71
CA ASP A 223 30.39 8.66 -6.27
C ASP A 223 31.80 8.06 -6.14
N ASP A 224 32.04 7.25 -5.10
CA ASP A 224 33.29 6.51 -4.90
C ASP A 224 33.49 5.31 -5.85
N MET A 225 32.42 4.88 -6.51
CA MET A 225 32.41 3.81 -7.51
C MET A 225 32.48 4.36 -8.96
N ILE A 226 32.28 5.67 -9.15
CA ILE A 226 32.44 6.35 -10.44
C ILE A 226 33.95 6.62 -10.66
N ASP A 227 34.65 5.57 -11.08
CA ASP A 227 36.08 5.60 -11.36
C ASP A 227 36.34 5.81 -12.86
N GLU A 228 36.94 6.95 -13.20
CA GLU A 228 37.36 7.34 -14.57
C GLU A 228 38.39 6.38 -15.18
N MET A 229 39.00 5.49 -14.37
CA MET A 229 39.87 4.42 -14.86
C MET A 229 39.10 3.23 -15.46
N PHE A 230 37.86 3.00 -15.02
CA PHE A 230 37.03 1.88 -15.46
C PHE A 230 35.83 2.32 -16.29
N TRP A 231 35.43 3.58 -16.17
CA TRP A 231 34.35 4.20 -16.93
C TRP A 231 34.89 5.01 -18.10
N ASP A 232 34.09 5.13 -19.16
CA ASP A 232 34.35 6.18 -20.14
C ASP A 232 34.25 7.55 -19.42
N PRO A 233 35.22 8.46 -19.58
CA PRO A 233 35.21 9.74 -18.89
C PRO A 233 33.96 10.59 -19.15
N MET A 234 33.36 10.49 -20.34
CA MET A 234 32.12 11.19 -20.66
C MET A 234 30.94 10.60 -19.89
N ASP A 235 30.88 9.27 -19.77
CA ASP A 235 29.82 8.57 -19.03
C ASP A 235 29.93 8.84 -17.52
N ALA A 236 31.15 8.81 -16.97
CA ALA A 236 31.42 9.16 -15.58
C ALA A 236 30.99 10.61 -15.27
N MET A 237 31.36 11.55 -16.13
CA MET A 237 30.94 12.95 -16.00
C MET A 237 29.42 13.11 -16.14
N ALA A 238 28.78 12.39 -17.07
CA ALA A 238 27.34 12.42 -17.26
C ALA A 238 26.59 11.89 -16.03
N MET A 239 27.10 10.82 -15.40
CA MET A 239 26.54 10.25 -14.16
C MET A 239 26.64 11.24 -13.00
N ARG A 240 27.80 11.84 -12.76
CA ARG A 240 27.96 12.86 -11.71
C ARG A 240 27.03 14.05 -11.92
N GLN A 241 26.94 14.55 -13.15
CA GLN A 241 26.02 15.65 -13.47
C GLN A 241 24.54 15.26 -13.28
N ALA A 242 24.18 14.00 -13.51
CA ALA A 242 22.83 13.50 -13.28
C ALA A 242 22.49 13.50 -11.77
N ILE A 243 23.42 13.02 -10.95
CA ILE A 243 23.32 13.05 -9.48
C ILE A 243 23.15 14.50 -8.99
N ASP A 244 24.01 15.42 -9.43
CA ASP A 244 23.95 16.83 -9.03
C ASP A 244 22.61 17.49 -9.40
N ARG A 245 22.13 17.27 -10.64
CA ARG A 245 20.84 17.80 -11.10
C ARG A 245 19.69 17.27 -10.26
N GLU A 246 19.69 15.97 -10.01
CA GLU A 246 18.62 15.31 -9.27
C GLU A 246 18.63 15.74 -7.80
N GLN A 247 19.80 15.81 -7.17
CA GLN A 247 19.93 16.32 -5.81
C GLN A 247 19.36 17.75 -5.70
N LEU A 248 19.76 18.66 -6.58
CA LEU A 248 19.23 20.04 -6.61
C LEU A 248 17.71 20.09 -6.84
N ARG A 249 17.18 19.19 -7.68
CA ARG A 249 15.73 19.09 -7.92
C ARG A 249 15.00 18.62 -6.66
N LEU A 250 15.49 17.58 -6.00
CA LEU A 250 14.91 17.00 -4.79
C LEU A 250 15.00 17.96 -3.60
N GLU A 251 16.11 18.69 -3.42
CA GLU A 251 16.23 19.76 -2.43
C GLU A 251 15.15 20.83 -2.64
N ARG A 252 14.95 21.28 -3.89
CA ARG A 252 13.94 22.29 -4.21
C ARG A 252 12.51 21.79 -3.92
N ILE A 253 12.22 20.52 -4.21
CA ILE A 253 10.94 19.89 -3.84
C ILE A 253 10.77 19.88 -2.32
N ALA A 254 11.83 19.53 -1.59
CA ALA A 254 11.80 19.45 -0.14
C ALA A 254 11.53 20.81 0.51
N GLU A 255 12.19 21.87 0.05
CA GLU A 255 11.97 23.24 0.54
C GLU A 255 10.55 23.76 0.26
N VAL A 256 10.00 23.44 -0.91
CA VAL A 256 8.63 23.82 -1.27
C VAL A 256 7.62 23.09 -0.38
N GLU A 257 7.81 21.79 -0.19
CA GLU A 257 6.94 20.97 0.64
C GLU A 257 7.02 21.38 2.13
N TYR A 258 8.22 21.65 2.63
CA TYR A 258 8.44 22.11 4.01
C TYR A 258 7.66 23.39 4.28
N ARG A 259 7.77 24.38 3.37
CA ARG A 259 7.01 25.63 3.44
C ARG A 259 5.51 25.38 3.35
N ARG A 260 5.04 24.53 2.43
CA ARG A 260 3.63 24.16 2.30
C ARG A 260 3.06 23.62 3.62
N ILE A 261 3.78 22.72 4.30
CA ILE A 261 3.35 22.13 5.57
C ILE A 261 3.31 23.19 6.67
N GLN A 262 4.34 24.04 6.79
CA GLN A 262 4.36 25.14 7.76
C GLN A 262 3.23 26.14 7.52
N GLU A 263 2.97 26.49 6.26
CA GLU A 263 1.87 27.39 5.87
C GLU A 263 0.51 26.81 6.21
N ALA A 264 0.33 25.48 6.13
CA ALA A 264 -0.88 24.80 6.53
C ALA A 264 -1.04 24.75 8.07
N ALA A 265 0.05 24.46 8.79
CA ALA A 265 0.04 24.35 10.25
C ALA A 265 -0.02 25.71 10.97
N LYS A 266 0.52 26.79 10.37
CA LYS A 266 0.66 28.17 10.88
C LYS A 266 1.54 28.32 12.13
N VAL A 267 1.48 27.39 13.07
CA VAL A 267 2.23 27.39 14.32
C VAL A 267 2.81 26.01 14.62
N CYS A 268 3.87 25.97 15.43
CA CYS A 268 4.47 24.73 15.91
C CYS A 268 3.47 23.91 16.73
N MET A 269 3.32 22.63 16.40
CA MET A 269 2.37 21.74 17.07
C MET A 269 2.69 21.49 18.56
N ALA A 270 3.95 21.67 18.99
CA ALA A 270 4.35 21.42 20.37
C ALA A 270 4.33 22.69 21.24
N CYS A 271 4.89 23.80 20.75
CA CYS A 271 5.07 25.02 21.57
C CYS A 271 4.15 26.19 21.19
N GLY A 272 3.33 26.04 20.13
CA GLY A 272 2.37 27.06 19.68
C GLY A 272 3.00 28.33 19.08
N LYS A 273 4.33 28.43 19.00
CA LYS A 273 5.02 29.58 18.41
C LYS A 273 4.86 29.56 16.89
N ALA A 274 4.73 30.75 16.29
CA ALA A 274 4.79 30.91 14.84
C ALA A 274 6.14 30.40 14.31
N PHE A 275 6.11 29.78 13.12
CA PHE A 275 7.33 29.34 12.46
C PHE A 275 8.21 30.55 12.12
N ARG A 276 9.51 30.42 12.39
CA ARG A 276 10.51 31.45 12.01
C ARG A 276 10.91 31.26 10.56
N TYR A 277 11.39 32.32 9.93
CA TYR A 277 11.99 32.25 8.60
C TYR A 277 13.18 31.27 8.61
N GLY A 278 13.12 30.23 7.77
CA GLY A 278 14.17 29.22 7.63
C GLY A 278 13.59 27.85 7.31
N VAL A 279 14.34 27.07 6.51
CA VAL A 279 14.03 25.68 6.20
C VAL A 279 15.07 24.81 6.92
N ASP A 280 14.61 23.91 7.78
CA ASP A 280 15.43 22.90 8.43
C ASP A 280 14.83 21.53 8.12
N LEU A 281 15.38 20.86 7.11
CA LEU A 281 14.84 19.59 6.59
C LEU A 281 15.11 18.39 7.50
N ASP A 282 15.90 18.57 8.57
CA ASP A 282 16.14 17.55 9.61
C ASP A 282 15.08 17.58 10.72
N VAL A 283 14.22 18.59 10.72
CA VAL A 283 13.12 18.74 11.65
C VAL A 283 11.81 18.52 10.89
N PRO A 284 10.88 17.68 11.38
CA PRO A 284 9.59 17.55 10.72
C PRO A 284 8.89 18.90 10.66
N ALA A 285 8.39 19.28 9.48
CA ALA A 285 7.93 20.64 9.18
C ALA A 285 6.80 21.17 10.09
N ARG A 286 6.17 20.31 10.89
CA ARG A 286 5.15 20.69 11.89
C ARG A 286 5.73 21.19 13.21
N TYR A 287 7.05 21.13 13.38
CA TYR A 287 7.78 21.56 14.58
C TYR A 287 8.78 22.66 14.24
N CYS A 288 9.00 23.60 15.17
CA CYS A 288 9.90 24.72 14.93
C CYS A 288 11.38 24.40 15.17
N THR A 289 11.68 23.36 15.96
CA THR A 289 13.04 22.93 16.31
C THR A 289 13.02 21.45 16.69
N SER A 290 14.19 20.79 16.67
CA SER A 290 14.35 19.41 17.13
C SER A 290 13.84 19.18 18.56
N GLY A 291 14.01 20.15 19.47
CA GLY A 291 13.48 20.08 20.84
C GLY A 291 11.95 20.14 20.96
N CYS A 292 11.23 20.47 19.88
CA CYS A 292 9.77 20.41 19.82
C CYS A 292 9.25 19.08 19.29
N VAL A 293 10.12 18.21 18.76
CA VAL A 293 9.73 16.91 18.25
C VAL A 293 9.45 15.98 19.44
N PRO A 294 8.28 15.33 19.52
CA PRO A 294 8.01 14.35 20.56
C PRO A 294 9.08 13.26 20.55
N LEU A 295 9.62 12.95 21.73
CA LEU A 295 10.50 11.80 21.85
C LEU A 295 9.72 10.54 21.47
N PRO A 296 10.30 9.63 20.67
CA PRO A 296 9.68 8.36 20.43
C PRO A 296 9.39 7.68 21.77
N PRO A 297 8.25 7.00 21.93
CA PRO A 297 7.98 6.23 23.14
C PRO A 297 9.18 5.32 23.37
N ALA A 298 9.73 5.35 24.59
CA ALA A 298 10.82 4.47 24.96
C ALA A 298 10.40 3.05 24.54
N LYS A 299 11.19 2.40 23.67
CA LYS A 299 10.98 0.98 23.40
C LYS A 299 11.03 0.33 24.78
N SER A 300 9.87 -0.12 25.27
CA SER A 300 9.85 -1.03 26.40
C SER A 300 10.62 -2.23 25.88
N ASN A 301 11.90 -2.34 26.24
CA ASN A 301 12.63 -3.58 26.05
C ASN A 301 11.74 -4.62 26.71
N PRO A 302 11.14 -5.58 25.97
CA PRO A 302 10.71 -6.79 26.64
C PRO A 302 11.96 -7.29 27.36
N GLU A 303 11.84 -7.54 28.66
CA GLU A 303 12.85 -8.30 29.40
C GLU A 303 13.30 -9.45 28.49
N PRO A 304 14.61 -9.63 28.27
CA PRO A 304 15.07 -10.78 27.51
C PRO A 304 14.51 -12.01 28.20
N GLU A 305 13.54 -12.68 27.58
CA GLU A 305 13.13 -14.00 28.03
C GLU A 305 14.41 -14.83 28.10
N PRO A 306 14.71 -15.47 29.25
CA PRO A 306 15.86 -16.34 29.35
C PRO A 306 15.72 -17.39 28.25
N GLY A 307 16.56 -17.27 27.21
CA GLY A 307 16.56 -18.22 26.12
C GLY A 307 16.76 -19.63 26.66
N PRO A 308 16.32 -20.68 25.95
CA PRO A 308 16.38 -22.08 26.40
C PRO A 308 17.80 -22.62 26.68
N TRP A 309 18.82 -21.77 26.53
CA TRP A 309 20.24 -22.04 26.71
C TRP A 309 20.91 -21.10 27.74
N SER A 310 20.14 -20.34 28.51
CA SER A 310 20.69 -19.59 29.64
C SER A 310 21.06 -20.56 30.76
N VAL A 311 22.27 -21.10 30.66
CA VAL A 311 22.87 -21.94 31.69
C VAL A 311 23.03 -21.09 32.94
N ALA A 312 22.36 -21.48 34.01
CA ALA A 312 22.61 -20.91 35.32
C ALA A 312 24.08 -21.16 35.66
N ASP A 313 24.86 -20.09 35.83
CA ASP A 313 26.18 -20.18 36.44
C ASP A 313 26.01 -20.88 37.80
N PRO A 314 26.61 -22.06 38.02
CA PRO A 314 26.67 -22.62 39.35
C PRO A 314 27.67 -21.78 40.12
N THR A 315 27.14 -20.89 40.96
CA THR A 315 27.91 -20.23 42.01
C THR A 315 28.62 -21.29 42.82
N ASP A 316 29.95 -21.15 42.90
CA ASP A 316 30.84 -21.77 43.87
C ASP A 316 30.26 -21.58 45.27
N GLU A 317 29.57 -22.58 45.80
CA GLU A 317 29.41 -22.80 47.23
C GLU A 317 28.86 -24.22 47.47
N GLN A 318 29.50 -24.93 48.39
CA GLN A 318 29.22 -26.30 48.88
C GLN A 318 29.89 -27.37 48.00
N LEU A 319 30.98 -28.04 48.40
CA LEU A 319 31.29 -28.72 49.67
C LEU A 319 32.84 -28.84 49.73
N GLY A 320 33.52 -28.72 50.87
CA GLY A 320 33.28 -29.57 52.04
C GLY A 320 33.97 -30.91 51.81
#